data_AF-A0A2U1AZZ5-F1
#
_entry.id   AF-A0A2U1AZZ5-F1
#
_cell.length_a   1.000
_cell.length_b   1.000
_cell.length_c   1.000
_cell.angle_alpha   90.00
_cell.angle_beta   90.00
_cell.angle_gamma   90.00
#
_symmetry.space_group_name_H-M   'P 1'
#
loop_
_entity.id
_entity.type
_entity.pdbx_description
1 polymer ?
#
loop_
_entity_poly.entity_id
_entity_poly.type
_entity_poly.pdbx_seq_one_letter_code
_entity_poly.pdbx_strand_id
1 'polypeptide(L)'
;MKTECPHCGQHYEVEENFAGQNVECSKCGKAFTVSAPEKTRRCPMCGEEILAVAKKCKHCGELLDDAGQPIQKKSRAAYILFGLFFGGLGAHNFYIGKSTAGMCEALVWVLGLVIWWVGGASGMLPLQICILLWGGLGLWVIWELLTVTHDADGNSMQ
;
A
#
# COMPACT_ATOMS: atom_id res chain seq x y z
N MET A 1 22.12 -15.17 -23.49
CA MET A 1 22.19 -13.89 -22.73
C MET A 1 23.45 -13.12 -23.10
N LYS A 2 23.41 -11.79 -23.11
CA LYS A 2 24.58 -10.94 -23.42
C LYS A 2 25.27 -10.55 -22.12
N THR A 3 26.58 -10.70 -22.05
CA THR A 3 27.40 -10.26 -20.90
C THR A 3 28.61 -9.47 -21.40
N GLU A 4 29.10 -8.53 -20.59
CA GLU A 4 30.23 -7.66 -20.92
C GLU A 4 31.35 -7.87 -19.90
N CYS A 5 32.59 -8.01 -20.39
CA CYS A 5 33.75 -8.12 -19.51
C CYS A 5 34.14 -6.74 -18.92
N PRO A 6 34.11 -6.55 -17.59
CA PRO A 6 34.41 -5.27 -16.94
C PRO A 6 35.89 -4.84 -17.07
N HIS A 7 36.76 -5.74 -17.53
CA HIS A 7 38.20 -5.48 -17.64
C HIS A 7 38.65 -5.06 -19.05
N CYS A 8 37.89 -5.37 -20.09
CA CYS A 8 38.29 -5.11 -21.48
C CYS A 8 37.13 -4.70 -22.41
N GLY A 9 35.88 -4.66 -21.92
CA GLY A 9 34.70 -4.28 -22.71
C GLY A 9 34.29 -5.29 -23.78
N GLN A 10 34.79 -6.52 -23.72
CA GLN A 10 34.41 -7.55 -24.70
C GLN A 10 33.00 -8.06 -24.42
N HIS A 11 32.15 -8.06 -25.46
CA HIS A 11 30.79 -8.59 -25.41
C HIS A 11 30.79 -10.09 -25.74
N TYR A 12 30.05 -10.88 -24.97
CA TYR A 12 29.85 -12.31 -25.19
C TYR A 12 28.36 -12.66 -25.17
N GLU A 13 27.94 -13.56 -26.06
CA GLU A 13 26.66 -14.25 -25.96
C GLU A 13 26.89 -15.60 -25.29
N VAL A 14 26.37 -15.76 -24.08
CA VAL A 14 26.55 -16.96 -23.26
C VAL A 14 25.20 -17.64 -23.05
N GLU A 15 25.19 -18.96 -22.96
CA GLU A 15 24.00 -19.72 -22.60
C GLU A 15 23.58 -19.45 -21.15
N GLU A 16 22.29 -19.60 -20.85
CA GLU A 16 21.73 -19.33 -19.51
C GLU A 16 22.35 -20.18 -18.39
N ASN A 17 22.94 -21.33 -18.75
CA ASN A 17 23.59 -22.25 -17.82
C ASN A 17 24.86 -21.67 -17.15
N PHE A 18 25.45 -20.62 -17.73
CA PHE A 18 26.65 -19.96 -17.21
C PHE A 18 26.31 -18.71 -16.37
N ALA A 19 25.03 -18.39 -16.18
CA ALA A 19 24.59 -17.29 -15.33
C ALA A 19 25.09 -17.46 -13.88
N GLY A 20 25.80 -16.46 -13.37
CA GLY A 20 26.38 -16.48 -12.02
C GLY A 20 27.66 -17.32 -11.87
N GLN A 21 28.14 -17.96 -12.94
CA GLN A 21 29.42 -18.67 -12.92
C GLN A 21 30.59 -17.70 -13.12
N ASN A 22 31.75 -18.08 -12.55
CA ASN A 22 33.00 -17.37 -12.77
C ASN A 22 33.66 -17.91 -14.05
N VAL A 23 33.79 -17.05 -15.06
CA VAL A 23 34.35 -17.42 -16.37
C VAL A 23 35.58 -16.57 -16.67
N GLU A 24 36.54 -17.15 -17.39
CA GLU A 24 37.75 -16.44 -17.79
C GLU A 24 37.54 -15.75 -19.14
N CYS A 25 37.88 -14.47 -19.22
CA CYS A 25 37.76 -13.72 -20.46
C CYS A 25 38.83 -14.14 -21.48
N SER A 26 38.42 -14.64 -22.65
CA SER A 26 39.34 -15.10 -23.71
C SER A 26 40.25 -14.01 -24.28
N LYS A 27 39.94 -12.73 -24.05
CA LYS A 27 40.71 -11.59 -24.58
C LYS A 27 41.72 -11.02 -23.58
N CYS A 28 41.43 -11.09 -22.28
CA CYS A 28 42.27 -10.46 -21.25
C CYS A 28 42.72 -11.40 -20.11
N GLY A 29 42.29 -12.67 -20.11
CA GLY A 29 42.68 -13.69 -19.13
C GLY A 29 42.22 -13.43 -17.70
N LYS A 30 41.38 -12.42 -17.46
CA LYS A 30 40.85 -12.09 -16.14
C LYS A 30 39.50 -12.77 -15.94
N ALA A 31 39.34 -13.36 -14.76
CA ALA A 31 38.12 -14.02 -14.33
C ALA A 31 37.05 -12.96 -13.96
N PHE A 32 35.81 -13.17 -14.39
CA PHE A 32 34.68 -12.32 -14.06
C PHE A 32 33.38 -13.13 -13.94
N THR A 33 32.42 -12.60 -13.18
CA THR A 33 31.12 -13.24 -12.98
C THR A 33 30.15 -12.84 -14.08
N VAL A 34 29.51 -13.83 -14.71
CA VAL A 34 28.48 -13.60 -15.72
C VAL A 34 27.19 -13.11 -15.05
N SER A 35 26.75 -11.89 -15.38
CA SER A 35 25.52 -11.29 -14.86
C SER A 35 24.29 -12.09 -15.29
N ALA A 36 23.62 -12.77 -14.36
CA ALA A 36 22.43 -13.59 -14.66
C ALA A 36 21.35 -12.79 -15.41
N PRO A 37 20.59 -13.42 -16.32
CA PRO A 37 19.54 -12.73 -17.06
C PRO A 37 18.50 -12.18 -16.08
N GLU A 38 18.17 -10.89 -16.19
CA GLU A 38 17.12 -10.30 -15.38
C GLU A 38 15.80 -10.98 -15.73
N LYS A 39 15.16 -11.59 -14.73
CA LYS A 39 13.85 -12.23 -14.93
C LYS A 39 12.87 -11.21 -15.48
N THR A 40 12.11 -11.58 -16.50
CA THR A 40 11.02 -10.80 -17.07
C THR A 40 9.67 -11.42 -16.74
N ARG A 41 8.62 -10.61 -16.77
CA ARG A 41 7.22 -11.02 -16.62
C ARG A 41 6.35 -10.22 -17.59
N ARG A 42 5.16 -10.73 -17.92
CA ARG A 42 4.18 -9.94 -18.67
C ARG A 42 3.40 -9.02 -17.75
N CYS A 43 3.15 -7.79 -18.20
CA CYS A 43 2.30 -6.86 -17.49
C CYS A 43 0.84 -7.36 -17.49
N PRO A 44 0.16 -7.45 -16.33
CA PRO A 44 -1.24 -7.91 -16.27
C PRO A 44 -2.23 -6.93 -16.93
N MET A 45 -1.83 -5.67 -17.15
CA MET A 45 -2.71 -4.64 -17.70
C MET A 45 -2.62 -4.49 -19.22
N CYS A 46 -1.42 -4.58 -19.80
CA CYS A 46 -1.21 -4.40 -21.24
C CYS A 46 -0.64 -5.63 -21.97
N GLY A 47 -0.21 -6.67 -21.25
CA GLY A 47 0.33 -7.90 -21.83
C GLY A 47 1.79 -7.84 -22.30
N GLU A 48 2.41 -6.67 -22.30
CA GLU A 48 3.79 -6.46 -22.77
C GLU A 48 4.84 -6.99 -21.77
N GLU A 49 6.03 -7.33 -22.27
CA GLU A 49 7.12 -7.87 -21.45
C GLU A 49 7.86 -6.76 -20.68
N ILE A 50 7.90 -6.92 -19.35
CA ILE A 50 8.53 -5.99 -18.42
C ILE A 50 9.51 -6.73 -17.50
N LEU A 51 10.45 -6.01 -16.90
CA LEU A 51 11.32 -6.59 -15.87
C LEU A 51 10.46 -7.09 -14.70
N ALA A 52 10.79 -8.26 -14.15
CA ALA A 52 10.05 -8.86 -13.04
C ALA A 52 10.05 -7.98 -11.79
N VAL A 53 11.07 -7.13 -11.64
CA VAL A 53 11.23 -6.16 -10.54
C VAL A 53 10.64 -4.78 -10.85
N ALA A 54 10.01 -4.59 -12.03
CA ALA A 54 9.49 -3.28 -12.42
C ALA A 54 8.28 -2.87 -11.57
N LYS A 55 8.40 -1.75 -10.86
CA LYS A 55 7.31 -1.08 -10.12
C LYS A 55 6.37 -0.26 -11.00
N LYS A 56 6.83 0.19 -12.17
CA LYS A 56 6.01 0.95 -13.13
C LYS A 56 6.21 0.37 -14.52
N CYS A 57 5.11 0.08 -15.21
CA CYS A 57 5.18 -0.40 -16.57
C CYS A 57 5.63 0.73 -17.52
N LYS A 58 6.68 0.48 -18.31
CA LYS A 58 7.19 1.44 -19.31
C LYS A 58 6.25 1.63 -20.52
N HIS A 59 5.29 0.73 -20.72
CA HIS A 59 4.39 0.72 -21.86
C HIS A 59 3.04 1.36 -21.54
N CYS A 60 2.33 0.90 -20.50
CA CYS A 60 1.03 1.45 -20.12
C CYS A 60 1.09 2.47 -18.98
N GLY A 61 2.19 2.52 -18.22
CA GLY A 61 2.34 3.45 -17.10
C GLY A 61 1.70 3.00 -15.78
N GLU A 62 1.02 1.84 -15.73
CA GLU A 62 0.41 1.35 -14.49
C GLU A 62 1.48 1.00 -13.43
N LEU A 63 1.14 1.26 -12.17
CA LEU A 63 1.98 0.93 -11.02
C LEU A 63 1.66 -0.48 -10.55
N LEU A 64 2.70 -1.27 -10.32
CA LEU A 64 2.62 -2.64 -9.84
C LEU A 64 3.23 -2.74 -8.46
N ASP A 65 2.64 -3.58 -7.63
CA ASP A 65 3.20 -3.96 -6.34
C ASP A 65 4.40 -4.93 -6.52
N ASP A 66 5.02 -5.31 -5.41
CA ASP A 66 6.16 -6.23 -5.41
C ASP A 66 5.76 -7.64 -5.90
N ALA A 67 4.49 -8.02 -5.81
CA ALA A 67 3.93 -9.26 -6.37
C ALA A 67 3.60 -9.15 -7.87
N GLY A 68 3.67 -7.95 -8.46
CA GLY A 68 3.34 -7.70 -9.86
C GLY A 68 1.89 -7.50 -10.18
N GLN A 69 1.08 -7.26 -9.17
CA GLN A 69 -0.33 -6.95 -9.33
C GLN A 69 -0.50 -5.43 -9.44
N PRO A 70 -1.52 -4.97 -10.18
CA PRO A 70 -1.83 -3.54 -10.26
C PRO A 70 -2.21 -2.99 -8.88
N ILE A 71 -1.58 -1.87 -8.49
CA ILE A 71 -1.89 -1.20 -7.23
C ILE A 71 -3.32 -0.65 -7.29
N GLN A 72 -4.17 -1.10 -6.36
CA GLN A 72 -5.54 -0.62 -6.24
C GLN A 72 -5.55 0.79 -5.65
N LYS A 73 -5.85 1.79 -6.48
CA LYS A 73 -5.94 3.19 -6.05
C LYS A 73 -7.26 3.42 -5.31
N LYS A 74 -7.18 3.69 -4.00
CA LYS A 74 -8.33 4.08 -3.19
C LYS A 74 -8.61 5.58 -3.33
N SER A 75 -9.89 5.95 -3.38
CA SER A 75 -10.30 7.35 -3.52
C SER A 75 -10.32 8.05 -2.17
N ARG A 76 -9.59 9.16 -2.07
CA ARG A 76 -9.59 10.03 -0.89
C ARG A 76 -10.95 10.70 -0.70
N ALA A 77 -11.63 11.04 -1.80
CA ALA A 77 -12.97 11.61 -1.75
C ALA A 77 -13.97 10.63 -1.12
N ALA A 78 -13.91 9.34 -1.50
CA ALA A 78 -14.74 8.31 -0.88
C ALA A 78 -14.45 8.16 0.62
N TYR A 79 -13.17 8.19 1.02
CA TYR A 79 -12.77 8.16 2.43
C TYR A 79 -13.36 9.35 3.23
N ILE A 80 -13.25 10.58 2.71
CA ILE A 80 -13.82 11.78 3.34
C ILE A 80 -15.35 11.71 3.40
N LEU A 81 -15.99 11.26 2.31
CA LEU A 81 -17.44 11.09 2.25
C LEU A 81 -17.91 10.09 3.32
N PHE A 82 -17.27 8.92 3.41
CA PHE A 82 -17.59 7.93 4.44
C PHE A 82 -17.33 8.46 5.85
N GLY A 83 -16.30 9.29 6.06
CA GLY A 83 -16.04 9.92 7.35
C GLY A 83 -17.12 10.95 7.74
N LEU A 84 -17.63 11.72 6.79
CA LEU A 84 -18.66 12.72 7.06
C LEU A 84 -20.03 12.09 7.38
N PHE A 85 -20.43 11.05 6.64
CA PHE A 85 -21.75 10.44 6.79
C PHE A 85 -21.77 9.27 7.78
N PHE A 86 -20.68 8.51 7.86
CA PHE A 86 -20.57 7.28 8.65
C PHE A 86 -19.38 7.31 9.63
N GLY A 87 -18.88 8.50 9.96
CA GLY A 87 -17.74 8.70 10.86
C GLY A 87 -17.93 8.06 12.23
N GLY A 88 -19.14 8.18 12.81
CA GLY A 88 -19.45 7.55 14.09
C GLY A 88 -19.36 6.02 14.08
N LEU A 89 -19.51 5.37 12.92
CA LEU A 89 -19.39 3.92 12.78
C LEU A 89 -17.97 3.45 12.43
N GLY A 90 -17.04 4.36 12.14
CA GLY A 90 -15.67 4.02 11.73
C GLY A 90 -15.54 3.42 10.32
N ALA A 91 -16.57 3.50 9.48
CA ALA A 91 -16.61 2.85 8.15
C ALA A 91 -15.49 3.33 7.19
N HIS A 92 -15.08 4.60 7.32
CA HIS A 92 -14.00 5.18 6.53
C HIS A 92 -12.64 4.50 6.79
N ASN A 93 -12.36 4.09 8.03
CA ASN A 93 -11.16 3.34 8.38
C ASN A 93 -11.15 1.90 7.84
N PHE A 94 -12.33 1.27 7.73
CA PHE A 94 -12.48 -0.02 7.04
C PHE A 94 -12.21 0.09 5.54
N TYR A 95 -12.67 1.16 4.87
CA TYR A 95 -12.44 1.38 3.43
C TYR A 95 -10.95 1.37 3.07
N ILE A 96 -10.12 2.03 3.89
CA ILE A 96 -8.68 2.09 3.67
C ILE A 96 -7.92 0.85 4.18
N GLY A 97 -8.60 -0.09 4.83
CA GLY A 97 -8.02 -1.35 5.35
C GLY A 97 -7.51 -1.27 6.78
N LYS A 98 -7.68 -0.14 7.49
CA LYS A 98 -7.31 0.04 8.89
C LYS A 98 -8.41 -0.50 9.82
N SER A 99 -8.63 -1.81 9.81
CA SER A 99 -9.72 -2.47 10.53
C SER A 99 -9.66 -2.28 12.06
N THR A 100 -8.47 -2.30 12.67
CA THR A 100 -8.32 -2.09 14.12
C THR A 100 -8.76 -0.70 14.55
N ALA A 101 -8.38 0.34 13.80
CA ALA A 101 -8.78 1.71 14.09
C ALA A 101 -10.30 1.89 13.97
N GLY A 102 -10.88 1.41 12.86
CA GLY A 102 -12.33 1.45 12.64
C GLY A 102 -13.11 0.66 13.70
N MET A 103 -12.58 -0.48 14.17
CA MET A 103 -13.18 -1.26 15.25
C MET A 103 -13.18 -0.49 16.58
N CYS A 104 -12.06 0.16 16.92
CA CYS A 104 -11.97 0.97 18.13
C CYS A 104 -13.01 2.11 18.11
N GLU A 105 -13.13 2.83 17.00
CA GLU A 105 -14.14 3.89 16.86
C GLU A 105 -15.57 3.36 17.03
N ALA A 106 -15.88 2.26 16.32
CA ALA A 106 -17.20 1.63 16.42
C ALA A 106 -17.53 1.19 17.86
N LEU A 107 -16.55 0.61 18.57
CA LEU A 107 -16.73 0.20 19.97
C LEU A 107 -16.95 1.41 20.88
N VAL A 108 -16.18 2.49 20.75
CA VAL A 108 -16.37 3.70 21.56
C VAL A 108 -17.75 4.30 21.29
N TRP A 109 -18.20 4.32 20.04
CA TRP A 109 -19.52 4.81 19.68
C TRP A 109 -20.66 3.97 20.27
N VAL A 110 -20.57 2.64 20.17
CA VAL A 110 -21.54 1.70 20.77
C VAL A 110 -21.55 1.80 22.29
N LEU A 111 -20.38 1.87 22.94
CA LEU A 111 -20.28 2.04 24.40
C LEU A 111 -20.91 3.37 24.82
N GLY A 112 -20.70 4.45 24.06
CA GLY A 112 -21.36 5.73 24.28
C GLY A 112 -22.89 5.63 24.23
N LEU A 113 -23.44 4.92 23.24
CA LEU A 113 -24.89 4.65 23.14
C LEU A 113 -25.42 3.82 24.32
N VAL A 114 -24.69 2.78 24.74
CA VAL A 114 -25.08 1.93 25.87
C VAL A 114 -25.06 2.72 27.17
N ILE A 115 -24.02 3.52 27.41
CA ILE A 115 -23.93 4.39 28.60
C ILE A 115 -25.09 5.39 28.63
N TRP A 116 -25.43 5.99 27.48
CA TRP A 116 -26.56 6.89 27.36
C TRP A 116 -27.90 6.18 27.62
N TRP A 117 -28.09 4.99 27.06
CA TRP A 117 -29.32 4.20 27.23
C TRP A 117 -29.52 3.71 28.67
N VAL A 118 -28.48 3.18 29.31
CA VAL A 118 -28.52 2.69 30.70
C VAL A 118 -28.56 3.86 31.71
N GLY A 119 -27.86 4.95 31.43
CA GLY A 119 -27.76 6.12 32.31
C GLY A 119 -28.88 7.16 32.13
N GLY A 120 -29.67 7.07 31.05
CA GLY A 120 -30.71 8.05 30.70
C GLY A 120 -31.89 8.11 31.66
N ALA A 121 -32.03 7.16 32.59
CA ALA A 121 -33.09 7.14 33.58
C ALA A 121 -32.84 8.05 34.81
N SER A 122 -31.64 8.63 34.98
CA SER A 122 -31.23 9.24 36.26
C SER A 122 -30.76 10.71 36.25
N GLY A 123 -31.01 11.49 35.18
CA GLY A 123 -30.88 12.97 35.23
C GLY A 123 -30.05 13.61 34.12
N MET A 124 -29.49 14.80 34.38
CA MET A 124 -28.86 15.74 33.42
C MET A 124 -27.36 15.44 33.10
N LEU A 125 -26.71 14.60 33.92
CA LEU A 125 -25.34 14.10 33.75
C LEU A 125 -25.02 13.34 32.44
N PRO A 126 -25.89 12.47 31.88
CA PRO A 126 -25.61 11.72 30.66
C PRO A 126 -25.52 12.64 29.44
N LEU A 127 -26.15 13.82 29.44
CA LEU A 127 -26.10 14.75 28.31
C LEU A 127 -24.70 15.37 28.15
N GLN A 128 -24.08 15.84 29.24
CA GLN A 128 -22.72 16.43 29.19
C GLN A 128 -21.66 15.39 28.81
N ILE A 129 -21.77 14.18 29.35
CA ILE A 129 -20.86 13.07 29.01
C ILE A 129 -21.02 12.68 27.53
N CYS A 130 -22.25 12.67 26.99
CA CYS A 130 -22.48 12.40 25.57
C CYS A 130 -21.91 13.50 24.67
N ILE A 131 -22.07 14.77 25.05
CA ILE A 131 -21.49 15.89 24.30
C ILE A 131 -19.96 15.79 24.27
N LEU A 132 -19.33 15.45 25.40
CA LEU A 132 -17.87 15.30 25.47
C LEU A 132 -17.37 14.08 24.69
N LEU A 133 -18.03 12.92 24.83
CA LEU A 133 -17.64 11.69 24.13
C LEU A 133 -17.87 11.78 22.61
N TRP A 134 -19.04 12.25 22.18
CA TRP A 134 -19.42 12.30 20.77
C TRP A 134 -18.83 13.52 20.06
N GLY A 135 -18.73 14.66 20.75
CA GLY A 135 -18.03 15.83 20.24
C GLY A 135 -16.52 15.58 20.14
N GLY A 136 -15.94 14.90 21.13
CA GLY A 136 -14.53 14.45 21.10
C GLY A 136 -14.26 13.47 19.97
N LEU A 137 -15.12 12.45 19.79
CA LEU A 137 -15.05 11.53 18.65
C LEU A 137 -15.17 12.26 17.31
N GLY A 138 -16.11 13.21 17.18
CA GLY A 138 -16.26 13.99 15.96
C GLY A 138 -15.00 14.81 15.62
N LEU A 139 -14.42 15.48 16.62
CA LEU A 139 -13.16 16.21 16.45
C LEU A 139 -11.98 15.29 16.10
N TRP A 140 -11.93 14.10 16.72
CA TRP A 140 -10.94 13.08 16.39
C TRP A 140 -11.07 12.60 14.95
N VAL A 141 -12.28 12.25 14.50
CA VAL A 141 -12.55 11.83 13.11
C VAL A 141 -12.15 12.94 12.13
N ILE A 142 -12.52 14.19 12.41
CA ILE A 142 -12.12 15.32 11.55
C ILE A 142 -10.59 15.44 11.48
N TRP A 143 -9.90 15.32 12.61
CA TRP A 143 -8.44 15.33 12.64
C TRP A 143 -7.84 14.15 11.85
N GLU A 144 -8.41 12.96 11.96
CA GLU A 144 -7.98 11.78 11.21
C GLU A 144 -8.18 11.97 9.70
N LEU A 145 -9.35 12.47 9.27
CA LEU A 145 -9.64 12.77 7.86
C LEU A 145 -8.65 13.75 7.23
N LEU A 146 -8.11 14.68 8.01
CA LEU A 146 -7.13 15.66 7.55
C LEU A 146 -5.71 15.08 7.50
N THR A 147 -5.35 14.23 8.46
CA THR A 147 -3.98 13.74 8.64
C THR A 147 -3.68 12.45 7.87
N VAL A 148 -4.67 11.58 7.72
CA VAL A 148 -4.51 10.28 7.04
C VAL A 148 -4.63 10.46 5.53
N THR A 149 -3.52 10.21 4.85
CA THR A 149 -3.40 10.31 3.38
C THR A 149 -3.01 9.00 2.72
N HIS A 150 -2.65 7.99 3.50
CA HIS A 150 -2.21 6.68 3.02
C HIS A 150 -3.13 5.57 3.54
N ASP A 151 -3.30 4.54 2.71
CA ASP A 151 -4.06 3.34 3.07
C ASP A 151 -3.25 2.36 3.95
N ALA A 152 -3.85 1.23 4.33
CA ALA A 152 -3.18 0.22 5.15
C ALA A 152 -1.99 -0.47 4.46
N ASP A 153 -1.97 -0.44 3.13
CA ASP A 153 -0.91 -1.01 2.29
C ASP A 153 0.23 0.01 2.06
N GLY A 154 0.10 1.23 2.59
CA GLY A 154 1.08 2.31 2.45
C GLY A 154 0.99 3.10 1.16
N ASN A 155 -0.06 2.91 0.35
CA ASN A 155 -0.27 3.65 -0.89
C ASN A 155 -0.98 4.99 -0.61
N SER A 156 -0.59 6.04 -1.34
CA SER A 156 -1.28 7.33 -1.27
C SER A 156 -2.69 7.22 -1.85
N MET A 157 -3.68 7.71 -1.10
CA MET A 157 -5.05 7.86 -1.62
C MET A 157 -5.11 8.99 -2.65
N GLN A 158 -5.89 8.78 -3.71
CA GLN A 158 -6.04 9.73 -4.83
C GLN A 158 -7.34 10.51 -4.77
#